data_AF-A0A7C5JA53-F1
#
_entry.id   AF-A0A7C5JA53-F1
#
_cell.length_a   1.000
_cell.length_b   1.000
_cell.length_c   1.000
_cell.angle_alpha   90.00
_cell.angle_beta   90.00
_cell.angle_gamma   90.00
#
_symmetry.space_group_name_H-M   'P 1'
#
loop_
_entity.id
_entity.type
_entity.pdbx_description
1 polymer ?
#
loop_
_entity_poly.entity_id
_entity_poly.type
_entity_poly.pdbx_seq_one_letter_code
_entity_poly.pdbx_strand_id
1 'polypeptide(L)'
;MKKIEILNFQNLQIEQAKNITQSFDQAKFGDEEALTVVVVRNPYEYFDGMLFEYLTREKSILFTQDIIDHMKELDNRSFLKWLDGLNFVPFQNPQTFYLDIRKRLSKAIENLESFDYVVPYEAVDAFVKMLAPNIHIVKPKEKKLLFSLSAFPEDPLTEKFIGKDNELYRRSLELWKVIEENGYKTLPQLVGKKRILERKKEEKQQKEQAKKMQSHKGVTGRISEKLIAGWVFHKEHSDAVSVEIYKNGIFLAMTKADKLRKDLKKQHIHPTGKCGFEIRFNEDTFKKGDKVVARVLPEKALLTFGEAAKSFLGM
;
A
#
# COMPACT_ATOMS: atom_id res chain seq x y z
N MET A 1 24.15 -2.30 22.12
CA MET A 1 22.76 -2.82 22.11
C MET A 1 22.06 -2.17 20.94
N LYS A 2 21.27 -2.90 20.14
CA LYS A 2 20.54 -2.27 19.04
C LYS A 2 19.53 -1.28 19.60
N LYS A 3 19.43 -0.12 18.97
CA LYS A 3 18.38 0.85 19.25
C LYS A 3 17.02 0.24 18.90
N ILE A 4 15.97 0.61 19.62
CA ILE A 4 14.61 0.10 19.39
C ILE A 4 13.70 1.27 19.05
N GLU A 5 13.02 1.18 17.90
CA GLU A 5 11.97 2.10 17.47
C GLU A 5 10.63 1.39 17.57
N ILE A 6 9.70 1.95 18.36
CA ILE A 6 8.43 1.30 18.69
C ILE A 6 7.28 2.11 18.11
N LEU A 7 6.55 1.51 17.17
CA LEU A 7 5.20 1.95 16.84
C LEU A 7 4.25 1.37 17.87
N ASN A 8 3.84 2.22 18.79
CA ASN A 8 2.97 1.83 19.88
C ASN A 8 1.59 2.38 19.62
N PHE A 9 0.60 1.51 19.40
CA PHE A 9 -0.76 2.01 19.24
C PHE A 9 -1.25 2.67 20.52
N GLN A 10 -0.70 2.31 21.68
CA GLN A 10 -1.11 2.88 22.95
C GLN A 10 -0.07 3.87 23.50
N ASN A 11 -0.48 4.74 24.42
CA ASN A 11 0.47 5.61 25.12
C ASN A 11 1.23 4.86 26.23
N LEU A 12 1.80 3.68 25.94
CA LEU A 12 2.78 3.13 26.89
C LEU A 12 3.95 4.11 26.95
N GLN A 13 4.33 4.46 28.17
CA GLN A 13 5.57 5.18 28.40
C GLN A 13 6.68 4.14 28.39
N ILE A 14 7.34 4.03 27.23
CA ILE A 14 8.49 3.15 27.05
C ILE A 14 9.74 4.02 27.15
N GLU A 15 10.46 3.86 28.24
CA GLU A 15 11.72 4.56 28.46
C GLU A 15 12.84 3.89 27.64
N GLN A 16 13.82 4.69 27.22
CA GLN A 16 14.98 4.21 26.44
C GLN A 16 14.63 3.62 25.05
N ALA A 17 13.44 3.92 24.52
CA ALA A 17 13.03 3.63 23.15
C ALA A 17 12.45 4.88 22.47
N LYS A 18 12.50 4.92 21.13
CA LYS A 18 11.83 5.97 20.36
C LYS A 18 10.37 5.56 20.11
N ASN A 19 9.43 6.23 20.77
CA ASN A 19 8.00 6.04 20.56
C ASN A 19 7.54 6.81 19.30
N ILE A 20 6.94 6.09 18.36
CA ILE A 20 6.37 6.66 17.15
C ILE A 20 4.86 6.77 17.34
N THR A 21 4.34 7.99 17.31
CA THR A 21 2.90 8.29 17.49
C THR A 21 2.18 8.64 16.18
N GLN A 22 2.92 8.68 15.06
CA GLN A 22 2.37 8.96 13.73
C GLN A 22 1.96 7.66 13.03
N SER A 23 1.10 7.76 12.02
CA SER A 23 0.78 6.59 11.18
C SER A 23 2.02 6.06 10.48
N PHE A 24 2.02 4.77 10.13
CA PHE A 24 3.12 4.08 9.48
C PHE A 24 3.59 4.78 8.21
N ASP A 25 2.66 5.29 7.38
CA ASP A 25 2.98 6.02 6.15
C ASP A 25 3.71 7.35 6.42
N GLN A 26 3.57 7.91 7.63
CA GLN A 26 4.19 9.17 8.05
C GLN A 26 5.42 8.95 8.94
N ALA A 27 5.51 7.78 9.58
CA ALA A 27 6.59 7.40 10.47
C ALA A 27 7.92 7.35 9.73
N LYS A 28 8.89 8.15 10.19
CA LYS A 28 10.28 8.06 9.75
C LYS A 28 11.03 7.08 10.64
N PHE A 29 11.03 5.82 10.23
CA PHE A 29 11.99 4.83 10.72
C PHE A 29 13.35 5.22 10.16
N GLY A 30 14.22 5.73 11.03
CA GLY A 30 15.35 6.58 10.60
C GLY A 30 16.71 5.91 10.68
N ASP A 31 16.76 4.69 11.19
CA ASP A 31 17.99 4.03 11.59
C ASP A 31 17.95 2.58 11.12
N GLU A 32 18.72 2.26 10.08
CA GLU A 32 18.75 0.93 9.47
C GLU A 32 19.25 -0.16 10.43
N GLU A 33 19.95 0.22 11.50
CA GLU A 33 20.44 -0.69 12.52
C GLU A 33 19.47 -0.89 13.70
N ALA A 34 18.44 -0.05 13.79
CA ALA A 34 17.45 -0.15 14.85
C ALA A 34 16.46 -1.30 14.62
N LEU A 35 16.09 -1.98 15.70
CA LEU A 35 14.99 -2.94 15.66
C LEU A 35 13.66 -2.19 15.66
N THR A 36 12.83 -2.53 14.70
CA THR A 36 11.48 -1.99 14.57
C THR A 36 10.48 -2.91 15.27
N VAL A 37 9.70 -2.36 16.19
CA VAL A 37 8.71 -3.10 16.96
C VAL A 37 7.36 -2.43 16.80
N VAL A 38 6.32 -3.23 16.58
CA VAL A 38 4.94 -2.77 16.68
C VAL A 38 4.23 -3.48 17.82
N VAL A 39 3.59 -2.70 18.70
CA VAL A 39 2.77 -3.23 19.79
C VAL A 39 1.30 -3.15 19.38
N VAL A 40 0.65 -4.30 19.26
CA VAL A 40 -0.76 -4.43 18.87
C VAL A 40 -1.59 -4.81 20.08
N ARG A 41 -2.72 -4.15 20.31
CA ARG A 41 -3.58 -4.43 21.47
C ARG A 41 -4.88 -5.08 21.03
N ASN A 42 -5.52 -5.81 21.95
CA ASN A 42 -6.92 -6.21 21.80
C ASN A 42 -7.77 -5.02 21.30
N PRO A 43 -8.48 -5.14 20.16
CA PRO A 43 -9.19 -4.01 19.55
C PRO A 43 -10.26 -3.36 20.41
N TYR A 44 -10.94 -4.14 21.26
CA TYR A 44 -11.95 -3.64 22.17
C TYR A 44 -11.32 -2.71 23.22
N GLU A 45 -10.29 -3.21 23.89
CA GLU A 45 -9.58 -2.45 24.92
C GLU A 45 -8.85 -1.24 24.32
N TYR A 46 -8.31 -1.41 23.11
CA TYR A 46 -7.65 -0.34 22.39
C TYR A 46 -8.60 0.81 22.07
N PHE A 47 -9.77 0.48 21.53
CA PHE A 47 -10.80 1.46 21.21
C PHE A 47 -11.29 2.18 22.46
N ASP A 48 -11.56 1.44 23.54
CA ASP A 48 -11.99 2.01 24.81
C ASP A 48 -10.93 2.97 25.37
N GLY A 49 -9.65 2.56 25.38
CA GLY A 49 -8.55 3.40 25.81
C GLY A 49 -8.40 4.66 24.95
N MET A 50 -8.49 4.51 23.63
CA MET A 50 -8.44 5.64 22.69
C MET A 50 -9.60 6.61 22.94
N LEU A 51 -10.83 6.11 23.05
CA LEU A 51 -12.00 6.93 23.35
C LEU A 51 -11.84 7.67 24.68
N PHE A 52 -11.36 6.99 25.73
CA PHE A 52 -11.09 7.62 27.02
C PHE A 52 -10.13 8.79 26.91
N GLU A 53 -9.04 8.64 26.15
CA GLU A 53 -8.09 9.72 25.93
C GLU A 53 -8.71 10.91 25.20
N TYR A 54 -9.56 10.65 24.20
CA TYR A 54 -10.28 11.72 23.50
C TYR A 54 -11.28 12.46 24.40
N LEU A 55 -11.88 11.77 25.36
CA LEU A 55 -12.84 12.36 26.31
C LEU A 55 -12.17 13.10 27.47
N THR A 56 -10.97 12.69 27.87
CA THR A 56 -10.30 13.24 29.06
C THR A 56 -9.21 14.26 28.77
N ARG A 57 -8.71 14.34 27.54
CA ARG A 57 -7.77 15.39 27.16
C ARG A 57 -8.52 16.72 27.07
N GLU A 58 -8.16 17.68 27.92
CA GLU A 58 -8.68 19.06 27.98
C GLU A 58 -8.67 19.83 26.65
N LYS A 59 -8.03 19.31 25.60
CA LYS A 59 -7.87 19.95 24.29
C LYS A 59 -8.54 19.20 23.13
N SER A 60 -9.39 18.22 23.42
CA SER A 60 -10.15 17.57 22.36
C SER A 60 -11.17 18.56 21.77
N ILE A 61 -10.89 19.09 20.59
CA ILE A 61 -11.79 20.03 19.89
C ILE A 61 -13.15 19.39 19.51
N LEU A 62 -13.24 18.06 19.59
CA LEU A 62 -14.42 17.30 19.17
C LEU A 62 -15.39 17.00 20.32
N PHE A 63 -14.90 16.95 21.56
CA PHE A 63 -15.68 16.53 22.71
C PHE A 63 -15.71 17.65 23.74
N THR A 64 -16.63 18.60 23.57
CA THR A 64 -16.92 19.63 24.58
C THR A 64 -17.50 19.01 25.84
N GLN A 65 -17.47 19.74 26.96
CA GLN A 65 -18.03 19.26 28.23
C GLN A 65 -19.51 18.86 28.09
N ASP A 66 -20.31 19.64 27.35
CA ASP A 66 -21.72 19.33 27.09
C ASP A 66 -21.91 18.01 26.33
N ILE A 67 -21.03 17.71 25.37
CA ILE A 67 -21.04 16.43 24.64
C ILE A 67 -20.70 15.29 25.59
N ILE A 68 -19.67 15.46 26.43
CA ILE A 68 -19.27 14.46 27.41
C ILE A 68 -20.42 14.20 28.40
N ASP A 69 -21.09 15.23 28.87
CA ASP A 69 -22.21 15.10 29.80
C ASP A 69 -23.42 14.43 29.13
N HIS A 70 -23.74 14.79 27.88
CA HIS A 70 -24.77 14.08 27.11
C HIS A 70 -24.43 12.59 26.94
N MET A 71 -23.17 12.25 26.66
CA MET A 71 -22.73 10.87 26.51
C MET A 71 -22.90 10.04 27.78
N LYS A 72 -22.80 10.63 28.98
CA LYS A 72 -23.00 9.92 30.25
C LYS A 72 -24.42 9.43 30.44
N GLU A 73 -25.39 10.10 29.81
CA GLU A 73 -26.82 9.77 29.88
C GLU A 73 -27.24 8.72 28.84
N LEU A 74 -26.40 8.45 27.84
CA LEU A 74 -26.70 7.47 26.80
C LEU A 74 -26.39 6.05 27.28
N ASP A 75 -27.29 5.12 27.02
CA ASP A 75 -26.93 3.70 27.05
C ASP A 75 -25.89 3.39 25.98
N ASN A 76 -25.15 2.29 26.15
CA ASN A 76 -24.04 1.95 25.27
C ASN A 76 -24.42 1.83 23.78
N ARG A 77 -25.63 1.35 23.47
CA ARG A 77 -26.08 1.20 22.08
C ARG A 77 -26.46 2.54 21.47
N SER A 78 -27.13 3.38 22.24
CA SER A 78 -27.44 4.76 21.85
C SER A 78 -26.16 5.58 21.64
N PHE A 79 -25.16 5.39 22.51
CA PHE A 79 -23.84 5.98 22.35
C PHE A 79 -23.16 5.54 21.05
N LEU A 80 -23.14 4.24 20.73
CA LEU A 80 -22.53 3.75 19.48
C LEU A 80 -23.19 4.32 18.23
N LYS A 81 -24.51 4.43 18.22
CA LYS A 81 -25.25 5.05 17.10
C LYS A 81 -24.90 6.53 16.96
N TRP A 82 -24.82 7.25 18.08
CA TRP A 82 -24.42 8.65 18.10
C TRP A 82 -22.98 8.82 17.58
N LEU A 83 -22.04 8.02 18.07
CA LEU A 83 -20.64 8.05 17.65
C LEU A 83 -20.49 7.74 16.16
N ASP A 84 -21.26 6.78 15.64
CA ASP A 84 -21.29 6.48 14.22
C ASP A 84 -21.81 7.65 13.39
N GLY A 85 -22.83 8.35 13.90
CA GLY A 85 -23.39 9.55 13.29
C GLY A 85 -22.40 10.71 13.15
N LEU A 86 -21.36 10.78 13.98
CA LEU A 86 -20.28 11.77 13.81
C LEU A 86 -19.44 11.51 12.56
N ASN A 87 -19.46 10.27 12.03
CA ASN A 87 -18.63 9.82 10.91
C ASN A 87 -17.13 10.17 11.10
N PHE A 88 -16.66 10.12 12.35
CA PHE A 88 -15.28 10.49 12.67
C PHE A 88 -14.34 9.34 12.30
N VAL A 89 -13.75 9.45 11.12
CA VAL A 89 -12.93 8.42 10.47
C VAL A 89 -11.92 7.77 11.43
N PRO A 90 -11.15 8.50 12.27
CA PRO A 90 -10.16 7.86 13.15
C PRO A 90 -10.71 6.81 14.13
N PHE A 91 -12.00 6.83 14.51
CA PHE A 91 -12.58 5.79 15.38
C PHE A 91 -12.83 4.46 14.67
N GLN A 92 -12.95 4.44 13.33
CA GLN A 92 -13.24 3.21 12.60
C GLN A 92 -11.94 2.48 12.25
N ASN A 93 -11.73 1.32 12.85
CA ASN A 93 -10.56 0.43 12.70
C ASN A 93 -9.25 1.20 12.95
N PRO A 94 -9.09 1.78 14.14
CA PRO A 94 -8.02 2.72 14.42
C PRO A 94 -6.62 2.08 14.30
N GLN A 95 -6.41 0.83 14.72
CA GLN A 95 -5.09 0.19 14.58
C GLN A 95 -4.76 -0.07 13.11
N THR A 96 -5.76 -0.51 12.33
CA THR A 96 -5.64 -0.63 10.86
C THR A 96 -5.34 0.72 10.22
N PHE A 97 -5.97 1.81 10.68
CA PHE A 97 -5.73 3.17 10.20
C PHE A 97 -4.30 3.65 10.48
N TYR A 98 -3.73 3.33 11.65
CA TYR A 98 -2.34 3.66 11.93
C TYR A 98 -1.37 2.90 11.03
N LEU A 99 -1.67 1.68 10.59
CA LEU A 99 -0.82 0.93 9.66
C LEU A 99 -1.05 1.26 8.19
N ASP A 100 -2.25 1.65 7.80
CA ASP A 100 -2.58 2.14 6.45
C ASP A 100 -3.68 3.20 6.57
N ILE A 101 -3.36 4.45 6.23
CA ILE A 101 -4.29 5.57 6.39
C ILE A 101 -5.59 5.41 5.58
N ARG A 102 -5.54 4.55 4.54
CA ARG A 102 -6.70 4.17 3.70
C ARG A 102 -7.48 2.98 4.24
N LYS A 103 -7.06 2.40 5.37
CA LYS A 103 -7.68 1.28 6.09
C LYS A 103 -7.88 0.02 5.24
N ARG A 104 -6.97 -0.28 4.31
CA ARG A 104 -6.99 -1.53 3.54
C ARG A 104 -6.33 -2.59 4.40
N LEU A 105 -7.12 -3.55 4.87
CA LEU A 105 -6.66 -4.62 5.75
C LEU A 105 -5.45 -5.37 5.17
N SER A 106 -5.46 -5.70 3.88
CA SER A 106 -4.34 -6.38 3.23
C SER A 106 -3.03 -5.59 3.30
N LYS A 107 -3.08 -4.27 3.11
CA LYS A 107 -1.91 -3.39 3.21
C LYS A 107 -1.47 -3.19 4.66
N ALA A 108 -2.41 -3.08 5.59
CA ALA A 108 -2.11 -3.00 7.01
C ALA A 108 -1.40 -4.27 7.51
N ILE A 109 -1.85 -5.47 7.11
CA ILE A 109 -1.16 -6.73 7.39
C ILE A 109 0.22 -6.77 6.75
N GLU A 110 0.36 -6.30 5.51
CA GLU A 110 1.67 -6.25 4.84
C GLU A 110 2.67 -5.39 5.62
N ASN A 111 2.21 -4.22 6.08
CA ASN A 111 2.99 -3.27 6.88
C ASN A 111 3.26 -3.84 8.29
N LEU A 112 2.30 -4.51 8.92
CA LEU A 112 2.49 -5.22 10.19
C LEU A 112 3.63 -6.26 10.09
N GLU A 113 3.65 -7.04 9.02
CA GLU A 113 4.67 -8.06 8.75
C GLU A 113 6.04 -7.48 8.31
N SER A 114 6.15 -6.16 8.16
CA SER A 114 7.41 -5.49 7.81
C SER A 114 8.29 -5.15 9.02
N PHE A 115 7.72 -5.17 10.23
CA PHE A 115 8.45 -4.94 11.48
C PHE A 115 9.36 -6.12 11.83
N ASP A 116 10.44 -5.87 12.57
CA ASP A 116 11.29 -6.94 13.12
C ASP A 116 10.53 -7.77 14.14
N TYR A 117 9.68 -7.14 14.94
CA TYR A 117 8.83 -7.78 15.94
C TYR A 117 7.42 -7.20 15.93
N VAL A 118 6.45 -8.10 16.00
CA VAL A 118 5.03 -7.78 16.23
C VAL A 118 4.66 -8.37 17.58
N VAL A 119 4.33 -7.51 18.54
CA VAL A 119 4.19 -7.88 19.96
C VAL A 119 2.76 -7.56 20.42
N PRO A 120 1.96 -8.56 20.78
CA PRO A 120 0.69 -8.37 21.46
C PRO A 120 0.92 -7.64 22.79
N TYR A 121 0.05 -6.71 23.14
CA TYR A 121 0.17 -5.86 24.34
C TYR A 121 0.39 -6.69 25.62
N GLU A 122 -0.25 -7.85 25.69
CA GLU A 122 -0.25 -8.79 26.80
C GLU A 122 1.11 -9.50 26.94
N ALA A 123 1.86 -9.58 25.84
CA ALA A 123 3.18 -10.22 25.76
C ALA A 123 4.36 -9.22 25.86
N VAL A 124 4.08 -7.93 26.00
CA VAL A 124 5.10 -6.87 26.04
C VAL A 124 6.14 -7.08 27.15
N ASP A 125 5.73 -7.55 28.33
CA ASP A 125 6.66 -7.79 29.44
C ASP A 125 7.61 -8.96 29.13
N ALA A 126 7.10 -10.01 28.46
CA ALA A 126 7.90 -11.13 28.00
C ALA A 126 8.90 -10.71 26.92
N PHE A 127 8.46 -9.89 25.96
CA PHE A 127 9.32 -9.30 24.93
C PHE A 127 10.48 -8.51 25.55
N VAL A 128 10.19 -7.58 26.47
CA VAL A 128 11.22 -6.77 27.15
C VAL A 128 12.20 -7.65 27.89
N LYS A 129 11.70 -8.60 28.70
CA LYS A 129 12.55 -9.50 29.48
C LYS A 129 13.53 -10.29 28.61
N MET A 130 13.11 -10.73 27.44
CA MET A 130 13.90 -11.62 26.58
C MET A 130 14.82 -10.88 25.61
N LEU A 131 14.38 -9.76 25.04
CA LEU A 131 15.07 -9.11 23.92
C LEU A 131 15.61 -7.72 24.26
N ALA A 132 15.03 -7.05 25.25
CA ALA A 132 15.36 -5.69 25.59
C ALA A 132 15.30 -5.42 27.10
N PRO A 133 16.04 -6.18 27.95
CA PRO A 133 15.88 -6.13 29.40
C PRO A 133 16.18 -4.75 30.03
N ASN A 134 16.83 -3.87 29.26
CA ASN A 134 17.15 -2.50 29.69
C ASN A 134 15.99 -1.52 29.44
N ILE A 135 14.99 -1.89 28.63
CA ILE A 135 13.80 -1.09 28.42
C ILE A 135 12.91 -1.19 29.66
N HIS A 136 12.35 -0.05 30.09
CA HIS A 136 11.38 0.01 31.17
C HIS A 136 10.04 0.46 30.61
N ILE A 137 8.99 -0.28 30.96
CA ILE A 137 7.64 -0.02 30.47
C ILE A 137 6.77 0.35 31.66
N VAL A 138 6.23 1.57 31.61
CA VAL A 138 5.25 2.04 32.57
C VAL A 138 3.88 1.88 31.93
N LYS A 139 3.10 0.92 32.45
CA LYS A 139 1.70 0.71 32.09
C LYS A 139 0.86 1.70 32.91
N PRO A 140 0.19 2.69 32.29
CA PRO A 140 -0.69 3.59 33.03
C PRO A 140 -1.82 2.78 33.66
N LYS A 141 -2.24 3.15 34.87
CA LYS A 141 -3.40 2.53 35.53
C LYS A 141 -4.63 2.76 34.66
N GLU A 142 -5.24 1.67 34.21
CA GLU A 142 -6.43 1.74 33.37
C GLU A 142 -7.57 2.38 34.15
N LYS A 143 -8.14 3.43 33.55
CA LYS A 143 -9.37 4.05 34.04
C LYS A 143 -10.52 3.42 33.29
N LYS A 144 -11.49 2.91 34.05
CA LYS A 144 -12.68 2.28 33.46
C LYS A 144 -13.60 3.36 32.90
N LEU A 145 -13.92 3.24 31.61
CA LEU A 145 -14.96 4.06 31.00
C LEU A 145 -16.35 3.61 31.44
N LEU A 146 -17.33 4.52 31.35
CA LEU A 146 -18.75 4.19 31.46
C LEU A 146 -19.21 3.33 30.27
N PHE A 147 -18.60 3.54 29.11
CA PHE A 147 -18.83 2.79 27.88
C PHE A 147 -17.70 1.78 27.63
N SER A 148 -18.04 0.60 27.11
CA SER A 148 -17.06 -0.35 26.58
C SER A 148 -17.60 -1.07 25.36
N LEU A 149 -16.81 -1.13 24.28
CA LEU A 149 -17.17 -1.92 23.10
C LEU A 149 -17.32 -3.42 23.42
N SER A 150 -16.57 -3.92 24.40
CA SER A 150 -16.57 -5.35 24.74
C SER A 150 -17.90 -5.84 25.31
N ALA A 151 -18.78 -4.93 25.71
CA ALA A 151 -20.14 -5.26 26.15
C ALA A 151 -21.08 -5.66 24.99
N PHE A 152 -20.71 -5.40 23.72
CA PHE A 152 -21.55 -5.69 22.55
C PHE A 152 -20.74 -6.27 21.37
N PRO A 153 -20.08 -7.43 21.53
CA PRO A 153 -19.22 -7.99 20.49
C PRO A 153 -19.99 -8.36 19.21
N GLU A 154 -21.28 -8.65 19.33
CA GLU A 154 -22.14 -9.07 18.21
C GLU A 154 -22.89 -7.90 17.52
N ASP A 155 -22.77 -6.67 18.02
CA ASP A 155 -23.46 -5.53 17.40
C ASP A 155 -22.79 -5.15 16.05
N PRO A 156 -23.56 -4.95 14.97
CA PRO A 156 -23.00 -4.55 13.67
C PRO A 156 -22.15 -3.28 13.70
N LEU A 157 -22.43 -2.34 14.61
CA LEU A 157 -21.62 -1.14 14.79
C LEU A 157 -20.26 -1.46 15.41
N THR A 158 -20.20 -2.42 16.34
CA THR A 158 -18.92 -2.91 16.87
C THR A 158 -18.04 -3.45 15.74
N GLU A 159 -18.61 -4.30 14.87
CA GLU A 159 -17.89 -4.80 13.70
C GLU A 159 -17.44 -3.67 12.74
N LYS A 160 -18.26 -2.63 12.58
CA LYS A 160 -17.87 -1.44 11.79
C LYS A 160 -16.67 -0.70 12.40
N PHE A 161 -16.65 -0.56 13.74
CA PHE A 161 -15.60 0.17 14.45
C PHE A 161 -14.31 -0.62 14.61
N ILE A 162 -14.32 -1.95 14.70
CA ILE A 162 -13.10 -2.72 14.99
C ILE A 162 -12.95 -4.02 14.20
N GLY A 163 -13.82 -4.33 13.25
CA GLY A 163 -13.79 -5.60 12.51
C GLY A 163 -12.48 -5.91 11.79
N LYS A 164 -11.86 -4.90 11.16
CA LYS A 164 -10.53 -5.05 10.54
C LYS A 164 -9.44 -5.15 11.60
N ASP A 165 -9.59 -4.46 12.73
CA ASP A 165 -8.64 -4.52 13.83
C ASP A 165 -8.66 -5.91 14.51
N ASN A 166 -9.81 -6.58 14.58
CA ASN A 166 -9.91 -7.97 15.06
C ASN A 166 -9.06 -8.92 14.21
N GLU A 167 -9.15 -8.78 12.90
CA GLU A 167 -8.36 -9.59 11.97
C GLU A 167 -6.85 -9.26 12.04
N LEU A 168 -6.51 -7.97 12.15
CA LEU A 168 -5.15 -7.51 12.37
C LEU A 168 -4.55 -8.05 13.68
N TYR A 169 -5.33 -8.01 14.76
CA TYR A 169 -4.92 -8.49 16.09
C TYR A 169 -4.74 -10.01 16.09
N ARG A 170 -5.66 -10.77 15.47
CA ARG A 170 -5.49 -12.22 15.27
C ARG A 170 -4.18 -12.52 14.54
N ARG A 171 -3.88 -11.78 13.48
CA ARG A 171 -2.61 -11.93 12.75
C ARG A 171 -1.40 -11.60 13.64
N SER A 172 -1.50 -10.60 14.51
CA SER A 172 -0.42 -10.26 15.46
C SER A 172 -0.13 -11.39 16.44
N LEU A 173 -1.15 -12.07 16.96
CA LEU A 173 -1.02 -13.23 17.84
C LEU A 173 -0.33 -14.41 17.14
N GLU A 174 -0.71 -14.67 15.89
CA GLU A 174 -0.07 -15.71 15.06
C GLU A 174 1.42 -15.43 14.84
N LEU A 175 1.76 -14.19 14.48
CA LEU A 175 3.14 -13.77 14.26
C LEU A 175 3.98 -13.87 15.54
N TRP A 176 3.42 -13.43 16.67
CA TRP A 176 4.09 -13.52 17.97
C TRP A 176 4.36 -14.96 18.38
N LYS A 177 3.38 -15.85 18.23
CA LYS A 177 3.57 -17.28 18.51
C LYS A 177 4.71 -17.87 17.67
N VAL A 178 4.79 -17.51 16.39
CA VAL A 178 5.90 -17.94 15.51
C VAL A 178 7.24 -17.40 16.01
N ILE A 179 7.30 -16.16 16.51
CA ILE A 179 8.52 -15.58 17.11
C ILE A 179 8.92 -16.37 18.37
N GLU A 180 7.98 -16.63 19.28
CA GLU A 180 8.22 -17.38 20.53
C GLU A 180 8.74 -18.79 20.25
N GLU A 181 8.05 -19.54 19.40
CA GLU A 181 8.40 -20.93 19.04
C GLU A 181 9.77 -21.03 18.34
N ASN A 182 10.26 -19.94 17.75
CA ASN A 182 11.54 -19.89 17.05
C ASN A 182 12.65 -19.18 17.85
N GLY A 183 12.49 -19.08 19.18
CA GLY A 183 13.51 -18.52 20.06
C GLY A 183 13.73 -17.02 19.83
N TYR A 184 12.65 -16.30 19.58
CA TYR A 184 12.62 -14.83 19.46
C TYR A 184 13.46 -14.24 18.32
N LYS A 185 13.61 -14.99 17.22
CA LYS A 185 14.19 -14.47 15.96
C LYS A 185 13.27 -13.41 15.33
N THR A 186 13.85 -12.51 14.54
CA THR A 186 13.06 -11.43 13.91
C THR A 186 12.15 -11.97 12.81
N LEU A 187 11.03 -11.31 12.55
CA LEU A 187 10.11 -11.69 11.47
C LEU A 187 10.79 -11.74 10.09
N PRO A 188 11.67 -10.81 9.69
CA PRO A 188 12.43 -10.95 8.45
C PRO A 188 13.26 -12.26 8.38
N GLN A 189 13.80 -12.75 9.50
CA GLN A 189 14.53 -14.02 9.54
C GLN A 189 13.59 -15.23 9.39
N LEU A 190 12.36 -15.14 9.92
CA LEU A 190 11.37 -16.22 9.93
C LEU A 190 10.53 -16.27 8.66
N VAL A 191 10.02 -15.12 8.23
CA VAL A 191 9.08 -14.94 7.11
C VAL A 191 9.82 -14.60 5.81
N GLY A 192 11.01 -13.98 5.88
CA GLY A 192 11.75 -13.48 4.72
C GLY A 192 12.08 -14.57 3.71
N LYS A 193 12.37 -15.80 4.13
CA LYS A 193 12.62 -16.90 3.18
C LYS A 193 11.39 -17.22 2.32
N LYS A 194 10.18 -17.15 2.89
CA LYS A 194 8.93 -17.47 2.20
C LYS A 194 8.48 -16.33 1.28
N ARG A 195 8.46 -15.10 1.80
CA ARG A 195 8.11 -13.89 1.01
C ARG A 195 9.08 -13.62 -0.14
N ILE A 196 10.39 -13.81 0.06
CA ILE A 196 11.37 -13.67 -1.03
C ILE A 196 11.13 -14.73 -2.11
N LEU A 197 10.76 -15.96 -1.72
CA LEU A 197 10.45 -17.03 -2.68
C LEU A 197 9.18 -16.72 -3.48
N GLU A 198 8.13 -16.24 -2.80
CA GLU A 198 6.84 -15.89 -3.41
C GLU A 198 6.97 -14.70 -4.35
N ARG A 199 7.64 -13.62 -3.93
CA ARG A 199 7.92 -12.46 -4.78
C ARG A 199 8.78 -12.82 -5.99
N LYS A 200 9.80 -13.68 -5.83
CA LYS A 200 10.59 -14.20 -6.97
C LYS A 200 9.75 -15.06 -7.91
N LYS A 201 8.79 -15.83 -7.40
CA LYS A 201 7.84 -16.60 -8.23
C LYS A 201 6.89 -15.68 -9.00
N GLU A 202 6.33 -14.67 -8.37
CA GLU A 202 5.46 -13.67 -9.00
C GLU A 202 6.21 -12.85 -10.05
N GLU A 203 7.41 -12.35 -9.75
CA GLU A 203 8.25 -11.64 -10.72
C GLU A 203 8.63 -12.53 -11.91
N LYS A 204 8.93 -13.82 -11.66
CA LYS A 204 9.21 -14.78 -12.73
C LYS A 204 7.96 -15.05 -13.58
N GLN A 205 6.79 -15.22 -12.96
CA GLN A 205 5.52 -15.39 -13.68
C GLN A 205 5.13 -14.15 -14.48
N GLN A 206 5.30 -12.95 -13.92
CA GLN A 206 5.06 -11.69 -14.63
C GLN A 206 6.05 -11.51 -15.79
N LYS A 207 7.33 -11.84 -15.60
CA LYS A 207 8.32 -11.83 -16.69
C LYS A 207 8.02 -12.88 -17.75
N GLU A 208 7.61 -14.08 -17.37
CA GLU A 208 7.22 -15.14 -18.31
C GLU A 208 5.92 -14.80 -19.05
N GLN A 209 4.95 -14.19 -18.39
CA GLN A 209 3.74 -13.66 -19.03
C GLN A 209 4.09 -12.50 -19.96
N ALA A 210 4.91 -11.53 -19.54
CA ALA A 210 5.39 -10.45 -20.40
C ALA A 210 6.19 -10.96 -21.61
N LYS A 211 6.97 -12.05 -21.43
CA LYS A 211 7.75 -12.70 -22.50
C LYS A 211 6.87 -13.53 -23.43
N LYS A 212 5.84 -14.20 -22.92
CA LYS A 212 4.78 -14.88 -23.70
C LYS A 212 3.86 -13.88 -24.42
N MET A 213 3.69 -12.67 -23.87
CA MET A 213 2.88 -11.57 -24.44
C MET A 213 3.63 -10.71 -25.46
N GLN A 214 4.88 -11.00 -25.83
CA GLN A 214 5.48 -10.41 -27.03
C GLN A 214 4.96 -11.10 -28.30
N SER A 215 3.64 -11.22 -28.44
CA SER A 215 2.98 -11.59 -29.69
C SER A 215 3.17 -10.49 -30.75
N HIS A 216 3.61 -9.30 -30.34
CA HIS A 216 3.87 -8.16 -31.21
C HIS A 216 5.36 -7.88 -31.36
N LYS A 217 5.77 -7.46 -32.56
CA LYS A 217 7.09 -6.87 -32.83
C LYS A 217 6.86 -5.47 -33.39
N GLY A 218 7.52 -4.46 -32.81
CA GLY A 218 7.35 -3.08 -33.26
C GLY A 218 8.24 -2.10 -32.53
N VAL A 219 8.32 -0.90 -33.10
CA VAL A 219 9.08 0.23 -32.57
C VAL A 219 8.41 1.55 -32.96
N THR A 220 8.39 2.50 -32.04
CA THR A 220 8.08 3.90 -32.33
C THR A 220 9.35 4.57 -32.83
N GLY A 221 9.49 4.65 -34.15
CA GLY A 221 10.75 4.98 -34.81
C GLY A 221 11.08 6.48 -34.86
N ARG A 222 10.07 7.34 -35.00
CA ARG A 222 10.26 8.79 -35.15
C ARG A 222 9.20 9.56 -34.37
N ILE A 223 9.64 10.57 -33.62
CA ILE A 223 8.78 11.58 -32.99
C ILE A 223 9.35 12.96 -33.35
N SER A 224 8.47 13.92 -33.62
CA SER A 224 8.77 15.36 -33.69
C SER A 224 7.65 16.13 -33.01
N GLU A 225 7.65 17.47 -32.99
CA GLU A 225 6.60 18.21 -32.27
C GLU A 225 5.18 17.83 -32.72
N LYS A 226 4.98 17.58 -34.03
CA LYS A 226 3.66 17.30 -34.61
C LYS A 226 3.47 15.88 -35.13
N LEU A 227 4.42 14.97 -34.90
CA LEU A 227 4.43 13.65 -35.56
C LEU A 227 4.84 12.56 -34.60
N ILE A 228 4.13 11.43 -34.69
CA ILE A 228 4.60 10.14 -34.16
C ILE A 228 4.42 9.06 -35.23
N ALA A 229 5.48 8.32 -35.50
CA ALA A 229 5.50 7.28 -36.52
C ALA A 229 6.32 6.08 -36.07
N GLY A 230 5.91 4.90 -36.53
CA GLY A 230 6.56 3.65 -36.19
C GLY A 230 6.05 2.51 -37.03
N TRP A 231 6.33 1.30 -36.57
CA TRP A 231 5.74 0.10 -37.13
C TRP A 231 5.49 -0.92 -36.03
N VAL A 232 4.47 -1.74 -36.23
CA VAL A 232 4.14 -2.86 -35.36
C VAL A 232 3.32 -3.89 -36.13
N PHE A 233 3.54 -5.18 -35.86
CA PHE A 233 2.72 -6.26 -36.35
C PHE A 233 2.61 -7.40 -35.32
N HIS A 234 1.58 -8.22 -35.47
CA HIS A 234 1.42 -9.46 -34.71
C HIS A 234 2.22 -10.58 -35.38
N LYS A 235 3.02 -11.34 -34.63
CA LYS A 235 3.93 -12.37 -35.17
C LYS A 235 3.19 -13.50 -35.90
N GLU A 236 1.96 -13.80 -35.46
CA GLU A 236 1.16 -14.93 -35.94
C GLU A 236 -0.02 -14.50 -36.82
N HIS A 237 -0.31 -13.19 -36.92
CA HIS A 237 -1.48 -12.68 -37.65
C HIS A 237 -1.06 -11.58 -38.62
N SER A 238 -1.62 -11.61 -39.83
CA SER A 238 -1.31 -10.65 -40.89
C SER A 238 -2.13 -9.37 -40.83
N ASP A 239 -3.11 -9.29 -39.93
CA ASP A 239 -4.02 -8.16 -39.83
C ASP A 239 -3.32 -6.94 -39.23
N ALA A 240 -3.75 -5.76 -39.66
CA ALA A 240 -3.25 -4.51 -39.13
C ALA A 240 -3.70 -4.34 -37.68
N VAL A 241 -2.73 -4.14 -36.78
CA VAL A 241 -2.99 -3.90 -35.35
C VAL A 241 -3.29 -2.43 -35.08
N SER A 242 -4.08 -2.15 -34.06
CA SER A 242 -4.38 -0.78 -33.63
C SER A 242 -3.36 -0.29 -32.61
N VAL A 243 -2.98 0.97 -32.69
CA VAL A 243 -2.01 1.64 -31.81
C VAL A 243 -2.64 2.87 -31.18
N GLU A 244 -2.67 2.92 -29.86
CA GLU A 244 -3.05 4.09 -29.06
C GLU A 244 -1.80 4.87 -28.67
N ILE A 245 -1.87 6.20 -28.76
CA ILE A 245 -0.81 7.11 -28.37
C ILE A 245 -1.26 7.90 -27.13
N TYR A 246 -0.43 7.88 -26.10
CA TYR A 246 -0.60 8.65 -24.88
C TYR A 246 0.57 9.61 -24.66
N LYS A 247 0.30 10.78 -24.09
CA LYS A 247 1.30 11.74 -23.60
C LYS A 247 1.00 12.11 -22.17
N ASN A 248 1.97 11.93 -21.27
CA ASN A 248 1.85 12.23 -19.84
C ASN A 248 0.60 11.58 -19.21
N GLY A 249 0.25 10.37 -19.65
CA GLY A 249 -0.92 9.61 -19.21
C GLY A 249 -2.24 9.97 -19.91
N ILE A 250 -2.28 11.01 -20.74
CA ILE A 250 -3.47 11.46 -21.45
C ILE A 250 -3.53 10.81 -22.83
N PHE A 251 -4.68 10.22 -23.18
CA PHE A 251 -4.93 9.66 -24.52
C PHE A 251 -4.97 10.78 -25.55
N LEU A 252 -4.22 10.63 -26.65
CA LEU A 252 -4.18 11.61 -27.73
C LEU A 252 -4.91 11.12 -28.98
N ALA A 253 -4.59 9.91 -29.44
CA ALA A 253 -5.10 9.40 -30.71
C ALA A 253 -4.96 7.87 -30.79
N MET A 254 -5.71 7.28 -31.72
CA MET A 254 -5.60 5.87 -32.10
C MET A 254 -5.51 5.75 -33.63
N THR A 255 -4.70 4.82 -34.12
CA THR A 255 -4.54 4.56 -35.56
C THR A 255 -4.29 3.08 -35.84
N LYS A 256 -4.47 2.63 -37.09
CA LYS A 256 -4.08 1.28 -37.52
C LYS A 256 -2.68 1.29 -38.11
N ALA A 257 -1.94 0.20 -37.87
CA ALA A 257 -0.61 -0.01 -38.43
C ALA A 257 -0.68 -0.67 -39.82
N ASP A 258 -1.31 -0.01 -40.79
CA ASP A 258 -1.56 -0.55 -42.14
C ASP A 258 -0.72 0.12 -43.25
N LYS A 259 0.08 1.14 -42.92
CA LYS A 259 0.94 1.84 -43.89
C LYS A 259 2.06 0.93 -44.38
N LEU A 260 2.36 1.01 -45.68
CA LEU A 260 3.37 0.16 -46.32
C LEU A 260 4.80 0.59 -45.94
N ARG A 261 5.58 -0.34 -45.39
CA ARG A 261 7.01 -0.24 -45.11
C ARG A 261 7.80 -1.17 -46.02
N LYS A 262 8.22 -0.63 -47.18
CA LYS A 262 8.95 -1.39 -48.21
C LYS A 262 10.28 -1.94 -47.70
N ASP A 263 10.94 -1.21 -46.79
CA ASP A 263 12.17 -1.61 -46.13
C ASP A 263 11.99 -2.87 -45.27
N LEU A 264 10.91 -2.93 -44.46
CA LEU A 264 10.61 -4.10 -43.63
C LEU A 264 10.19 -5.32 -44.47
N LYS A 265 9.52 -5.09 -45.61
CA LYS A 265 9.23 -6.16 -46.58
C LYS A 265 10.51 -6.72 -47.21
N LYS A 266 11.43 -5.84 -47.66
CA LYS A 266 12.72 -6.25 -48.26
C LYS A 266 13.60 -7.02 -47.27
N GLN A 267 13.56 -6.66 -45.99
CA GLN A 267 14.28 -7.35 -44.92
C GLN A 267 13.56 -8.64 -44.44
N HIS A 268 12.45 -9.02 -45.06
CA HIS A 268 11.65 -10.20 -44.67
C HIS A 268 11.19 -10.17 -43.21
N ILE A 269 10.98 -8.96 -42.65
CA ILE A 269 10.52 -8.77 -41.27
C ILE A 269 8.99 -8.93 -41.18
N HIS A 270 8.25 -8.45 -42.20
CA HIS A 270 6.79 -8.59 -42.29
C HIS A 270 6.38 -9.02 -43.70
N PRO A 271 5.51 -10.05 -43.87
CA PRO A 271 5.22 -10.64 -45.18
C PRO A 271 4.73 -9.65 -46.23
N THR A 272 3.85 -8.72 -45.84
CA THR A 272 3.26 -7.73 -46.75
C THR A 272 3.96 -6.36 -46.69
N GLY A 273 4.72 -6.10 -45.63
CA GLY A 273 5.21 -4.77 -45.26
C GLY A 273 4.13 -3.79 -44.76
N LYS A 274 2.84 -4.14 -44.74
CA LYS A 274 1.77 -3.30 -44.18
C LYS A 274 1.75 -3.41 -42.66
N CYS A 275 2.59 -2.62 -42.01
CA CYS A 275 2.78 -2.63 -40.55
C CYS A 275 3.18 -1.25 -40.01
N GLY A 276 3.20 -0.20 -40.84
CA GLY A 276 3.55 1.15 -40.45
C GLY A 276 2.36 1.91 -39.88
N PHE A 277 2.60 2.74 -38.88
CA PHE A 277 1.64 3.73 -38.42
C PHE A 277 2.27 5.11 -38.41
N GLU A 278 1.46 6.14 -38.64
CA GLU A 278 1.89 7.54 -38.57
C GLU A 278 0.68 8.42 -38.27
N ILE A 279 0.80 9.25 -37.23
CA ILE A 279 -0.20 10.23 -36.81
C ILE A 279 0.45 11.63 -36.87
N ARG A 280 -0.24 12.56 -37.53
CA ARG A 280 0.12 13.99 -37.58
C ARG A 280 -0.89 14.79 -36.78
N PHE A 281 -0.38 15.69 -35.95
CA PHE A 281 -1.17 16.63 -35.17
C PHE A 281 -1.11 18.02 -35.82
N ASN A 282 -2.17 18.81 -35.67
CA ASN A 282 -2.23 20.15 -36.27
C ASN A 282 -1.34 21.16 -35.52
N GLU A 283 -1.11 20.90 -34.24
CA GLU A 283 -0.34 21.73 -33.30
C GLU A 283 0.85 20.96 -32.70
N ASP A 284 1.79 21.71 -32.12
CA ASP A 284 2.95 21.15 -31.43
C ASP A 284 2.49 20.35 -30.21
N THR A 285 2.51 19.04 -30.38
CA THR A 285 1.94 18.07 -29.44
C THR A 285 3.01 17.48 -28.52
N PHE A 286 4.22 17.26 -29.02
CA PHE A 286 5.30 16.63 -28.27
C PHE A 286 6.46 17.58 -28.04
N LYS A 287 7.13 17.47 -26.90
CA LYS A 287 8.38 18.17 -26.58
C LYS A 287 9.34 17.29 -25.79
N LYS A 288 10.60 17.71 -25.72
CA LYS A 288 11.62 17.06 -24.89
C LYS A 288 11.14 16.99 -23.44
N GLY A 289 11.30 15.82 -22.81
CA GLY A 289 10.86 15.51 -21.45
C GLY A 289 9.43 14.97 -21.33
N ASP A 290 8.64 14.94 -22.40
CA ASP A 290 7.31 14.31 -22.35
C ASP A 290 7.40 12.79 -22.15
N LYS A 291 6.51 12.25 -21.33
CA LYS A 291 6.31 10.81 -21.17
C LYS A 291 5.34 10.31 -22.23
N VAL A 292 5.87 9.90 -23.38
CA VAL A 292 5.07 9.33 -24.47
C VAL A 292 4.96 7.82 -24.31
N VAL A 293 3.78 7.26 -24.60
CA VAL A 293 3.55 5.81 -24.61
C VAL A 293 2.77 5.44 -25.87
N ALA A 294 3.28 4.48 -26.64
CA ALA A 294 2.57 3.86 -27.75
C ALA A 294 2.17 2.43 -27.35
N ARG A 295 0.87 2.15 -27.35
CA ARG A 295 0.26 0.92 -26.84
C ARG A 295 -0.50 0.20 -27.96
N VAL A 296 -0.27 -1.10 -28.11
CA VAL A 296 -0.90 -1.95 -29.12
C VAL A 296 -2.16 -2.59 -28.56
N LEU A 297 -3.26 -2.61 -29.32
CA LEU A 297 -4.52 -3.25 -28.92
C LEU A 297 -4.76 -4.58 -29.66
N PRO A 298 -5.47 -5.53 -29.03
CA PRO A 298 -6.13 -5.43 -27.71
C PRO A 298 -5.24 -5.72 -26.49
N GLU A 299 -4.05 -6.29 -26.66
CA GLU A 299 -3.22 -6.87 -25.58
C GLU A 299 -2.49 -5.82 -24.72
N LYS A 300 -2.61 -4.55 -25.08
CA LYS A 300 -1.98 -3.41 -24.39
C LYS A 300 -0.45 -3.49 -24.36
N ALA A 301 0.18 -4.16 -25.33
CA ALA A 301 1.63 -4.26 -25.42
C ALA A 301 2.27 -2.89 -25.66
N LEU A 302 3.39 -2.59 -25.00
CA LEU A 302 4.09 -1.31 -25.14
C LEU A 302 5.15 -1.39 -26.24
N LEU A 303 5.15 -0.42 -27.15
CA LEU A 303 6.20 -0.29 -28.16
C LEU A 303 7.46 0.35 -27.56
N THR A 304 8.61 -0.15 -27.97
CA THR A 304 9.90 0.47 -27.65
C THR A 304 10.15 1.69 -28.53
N PHE A 305 10.96 2.65 -28.06
CA PHE A 305 11.37 3.80 -28.86
C PHE A 305 12.65 3.50 -29.65
N GLY A 306 12.67 3.90 -30.91
CA GLY A 306 13.89 3.94 -31.72
C GLY A 306 14.77 5.14 -31.35
N GLU A 307 16.03 5.13 -31.77
CA GLU A 307 17.03 6.15 -31.39
C GLU A 307 16.60 7.58 -31.72
N ALA A 308 15.96 7.81 -32.88
CA ALA A 308 15.47 9.13 -33.25
C ALA A 308 14.36 9.63 -32.31
N ALA A 309 13.45 8.74 -31.89
CA ALA A 309 12.39 9.08 -30.94
C ALA A 309 12.95 9.33 -29.53
N LYS A 310 13.91 8.51 -29.07
CA LYS A 310 14.60 8.71 -27.78
C LYS A 310 15.32 10.06 -27.73
N SER A 311 16.11 10.35 -28.77
CA SER A 311 16.87 11.60 -28.89
C SER A 311 15.94 12.83 -28.83
N PHE A 312 14.82 12.80 -29.55
CA PHE A 312 13.82 13.88 -29.51
C PHE A 312 13.22 14.07 -28.11
N LEU A 313 12.85 12.98 -27.43
CA LEU A 313 12.25 13.02 -26.09
C LEU A 313 13.28 13.32 -24.98
N GLY A 314 14.58 13.23 -25.27
CA GLY A 314 15.65 13.39 -24.27
C GLY A 314 15.78 12.19 -23.34
N MET A 315 15.55 10.99 -23.87
CA MET A 315 15.76 9.70 -23.19
C MET A 315 17.14 9.11 -23.48
#